data_AF-A0A060DSN8-F1
#
_entry.id   AF-A0A060DSN8-F1
#
_cell.length_a   1.000
_cell.length_b   1.000
_cell.length_c   1.000
_cell.angle_alpha   90.00
_cell.angle_beta   90.00
_cell.angle_gamma   90.00
#
_symmetry.space_group_name_H-M   'P 1'
#
loop_
_entity.id
_entity.type
_entity.pdbx_description
1 polymer ?
#
loop_
_entity_poly.entity_id
_entity_poly.type
_entity_poly.pdbx_seq_one_letter_code
_entity_poly.pdbx_strand_id
1 'polypeptide(L)' 'MAWIVAATDAYATSRRERNKVEMLFAHLKRILRLDRLRLRGRTARDEFHLAAAAQNLRKLAKPIPMPEPSPA' A
#
# COMPACT_ATOMS: atom_id res chain seq x y z
N MET A 1 3.83 31.08 7.13
CA MET A 1 4.09 30.38 5.84
C MET A 1 3.31 29.08 5.68
N ALA A 2 3.20 28.20 6.69
CA ALA A 2 2.44 26.94 6.58
C ALA A 2 0.94 27.11 6.23
N TRP A 3 0.30 28.16 6.74
CA TRP A 3 -1.12 28.45 6.48
C TRP A 3 -1.42 28.77 5.01
N ILE A 4 -0.49 29.40 4.30
CA ILE A 4 -0.66 29.78 2.89
C ILE A 4 -0.71 28.53 2.02
N VAL A 5 0.21 27.58 2.24
CA VAL A 5 0.23 26.30 1.51
C VAL A 5 -1.01 25.48 1.83
N ALA A 6 -1.44 25.45 3.10
CA ALA A 6 -2.60 24.68 3.53
C ALA A 6 -3.93 25.12 2.89
N ALA A 7 -4.03 26.39 2.46
CA ALA A 7 -5.21 26.95 1.81
C ALA A 7 -5.27 26.68 0.29
N THR A 8 -4.25 26.04 -0.30
CA THR A 8 -4.20 25.78 -1.75
C THR A 8 -4.95 24.50 -2.15
N ASP A 9 -5.58 24.52 -3.33
CA ASP A 9 -6.20 23.33 -3.92
C ASP A 9 -5.19 22.20 -4.20
N ALA A 10 -3.94 22.58 -4.53
CA ALA A 10 -2.84 21.64 -4.69
C ALA A 10 -2.56 20.87 -3.38
N TYR A 11 -2.58 21.56 -2.23
CA TYR A 11 -2.44 20.92 -0.93
C TYR A 11 -3.65 20.04 -0.59
N ALA A 12 -4.88 20.47 -0.89
CA ALA A 12 -6.07 19.66 -0.69
C ALA A 12 -6.01 18.35 -1.50
N THR A 13 -5.58 18.43 -2.75
CA THR A 13 -5.38 17.28 -3.63
C THR A 13 -4.29 16.36 -3.10
N SER A 14 -3.11 16.91 -2.78
CA SER A 14 -1.99 16.16 -2.20
C SER A 14 -2.37 15.46 -0.89
N ARG A 15 -3.17 16.10 -0.02
CA ARG A 15 -3.68 15.50 1.22
C ARG A 15 -4.58 14.29 0.94
N ARG A 16 -5.50 14.38 -0.04
CA ARG A 16 -6.38 13.28 -0.41
C ARG A 16 -5.59 12.09 -0.97
N GLU A 17 -4.64 12.35 -1.86
CA GLU A 17 -3.78 11.29 -2.41
C GLU A 17 -2.92 10.62 -1.33
N ARG A 18 -2.35 11.42 -0.41
CA ARG A 18 -1.61 10.87 0.73
C ARG A 18 -2.49 9.99 1.62
N ASN A 19 -3.75 10.38 1.89
CA ASN A 19 -4.67 9.54 2.67
C ASN A 19 -4.93 8.18 1.99
N LYS A 20 -5.07 8.14 0.67
CA LYS A 20 -5.24 6.87 -0.07
C LYS A 20 -4.03 5.96 0.11
N VAL A 21 -2.82 6.51 -0.03
CA VAL A 21 -1.57 5.76 0.17
C VAL A 21 -1.43 5.30 1.61
N GLU A 22 -1.68 6.16 2.59
CA GLU A 22 -1.61 5.82 4.02
C GLU A 22 -2.58 4.69 4.38
N MET A 23 -3.80 4.70 3.83
CA MET A 23 -4.78 3.63 4.03
C MET A 23 -4.37 2.30 3.39
N LEU A 24 -3.80 2.33 2.17
CA LEU A 24 -3.26 1.12 1.54
C LEU A 24 -2.15 0.51 2.40
N PHE A 25 -1.30 1.34 2.99
CA PHE A 25 -0.25 0.89 3.89
C PHE A 25 -0.79 0.33 5.21
N ALA A 26 -1.80 0.96 5.80
CA ALA A 26 -2.47 0.42 6.98
C ALA A 26 -3.04 -0.98 6.71
N HIS A 27 -3.70 -1.16 5.56
CA HIS A 27 -4.24 -2.46 5.16
C HIS A 27 -3.14 -3.50 4.90
N LEU A 28 -2.06 -3.09 4.22
CA LEU A 28 -0.90 -3.93 3.94
C LEU A 28 -0.24 -4.42 5.23
N LYS A 29 -0.05 -3.54 6.22
CA LYS A 29 0.50 -3.90 7.53
C LYS A 29 -0.36 -4.94 8.24
N ARG A 30 -1.68 -4.79 8.20
CA ARG A 30 -2.61 -5.77 8.79
C ARG A 30 -2.50 -7.14 8.11
N ILE A 31 -2.41 -7.16 6.78
CA ILE A 31 -2.29 -8.39 5.99
C ILE A 31 -0.97 -9.11 6.26
N LEU A 32 0.14 -8.37 6.23
CA LEU A 32 1.49 -8.93 6.31
C LEU A 32 2.02 -8.97 7.75
N ARG A 33 1.22 -8.54 8.72
CA ARG A 33 1.60 -8.41 10.15
C ARG A 33 2.89 -7.57 10.32
N LEU A 34 3.00 -6.49 9.55
CA LEU A 34 4.14 -5.56 9.57
C LEU A 34 3.87 -4.43 10.58
N ASP A 35 4.15 -4.69 11.85
CA ASP A 35 3.79 -3.77 12.94
C ASP A 35 4.58 -2.44 12.91
N ARG A 36 5.75 -2.41 12.25
CA ARG A 36 6.70 -1.28 12.28
C ARG A 36 6.92 -0.54 10.96
N LEU A 37 6.17 -0.84 9.90
CA LEU A 37 6.35 -0.16 8.62
C LEU A 37 5.97 1.33 8.73
N ARG A 38 6.94 2.24 8.61
CA ARG A 38 6.72 3.69 8.74
C ARG A 38 7.28 4.38 7.49
N LEU A 39 6.41 4.96 6.68
CA LEU A 39 6.79 5.80 5.53
C LEU A 39 7.29 7.19 5.96
N ARG A 40 8.20 7.25 6.93
CA ARG A 40 8.79 8.49 7.43
C ARG A 40 10.27 8.26 7.69
N GLY A 41 11.11 9.16 7.18
CA GLY A 41 12.56 9.10 7.36
C GLY A 41 13.30 8.49 6.17
N ARG A 42 14.62 8.34 6.31
CA ARG A 42 15.56 8.01 5.21
C ARG A 42 15.36 6.61 4.63
N THR A 43 14.81 5.67 5.40
CA THR A 43 14.58 4.26 5.00
C THR A 43 13.20 4.01 4.41
N ALA A 44 12.32 5.02 4.37
CA ALA A 44 10.94 4.87 3.92
C ALA A 44 10.81 4.34 2.48
N ARG A 45 11.81 4.63 1.63
CA ARG A 45 11.85 4.18 0.23
C ARG A 45 12.01 2.66 0.13
N ASP A 46 12.98 2.10 0.85
CA ASP A 46 13.28 0.68 0.78
C ASP A 46 12.18 -0.14 1.45
N GLU A 47 11.67 0.35 2.58
CA GLU A 47 10.49 -0.18 3.27
C GLU A 47 9.25 -0.24 2.35
N PHE A 48 9.02 0.81 1.56
CA PHE A 48 7.93 0.85 0.58
C PHE A 48 8.10 -0.24 -0.49
N HIS A 49 9.29 -0.33 -1.09
CA HIS A 49 9.56 -1.31 -2.14
C HIS A 49 9.44 -2.75 -1.64
N LEU A 50 9.96 -3.05 -0.45
CA LEU A 50 9.87 -4.37 0.15
C LEU A 50 8.41 -4.77 0.44
N ALA A 51 7.61 -3.84 0.99
CA ALA A 51 6.21 -4.09 1.28
C ALA A 51 5.38 -4.29 -0.01
N ALA A 52 5.67 -3.52 -1.06
CA ALA A 52 5.05 -3.68 -2.38
C ALA A 52 5.43 -5.03 -3.01
N ALA A 53 6.69 -5.46 -2.92
CA ALA A 53 7.15 -6.75 -3.41
C ALA A 53 6.45 -7.90 -2.67
N ALA A 54 6.39 -7.87 -1.34
CA ALA A 54 5.69 -8.87 -0.54
C ALA A 54 4.20 -8.97 -0.91
N GLN A 55 3.53 -7.84 -1.14
CA GLN A 55 2.14 -7.82 -1.59
C GLN A 55 1.97 -8.42 -3.00
N ASN A 56 2.88 -8.11 -3.92
CA ASN A 56 2.84 -8.65 -5.28
C ASN A 56 3.03 -10.16 -5.26
N LEU A 57 4.00 -10.68 -4.49
CA LEU A 57 4.21 -12.12 -4.31
C LEU A 57 2.97 -12.81 -3.74
N ARG A 58 2.32 -12.22 -2.75
CA ARG A 58 1.06 -12.76 -2.19
C ARG A 58 -0.07 -12.82 -3.22
N LYS A 59 -0.18 -11.83 -4.11
CA LYS A 59 -1.18 -11.85 -5.19
C LYS A 59 -0.89 -12.96 -6.20
N LEU A 60 0.39 -13.19 -6.52
CA LEU A 60 0.84 -14.24 -7.44
C LEU A 60 0.67 -15.65 -6.83
N ALA A 61 0.83 -15.79 -5.52
CA ALA A 61 0.63 -17.05 -4.80
C ALA A 61 -0.85 -17.46 -4.63
N LYS A 62 -1.80 -16.72 -5.22
CA LYS A 62 -3.21 -17.13 -5.19
C LYS A 62 -3.38 -18.43 -5.98
N PRO A 63 -4.00 -19.47 -5.41
CA PRO A 63 -4.17 -20.74 -6.11
C PRO A 63 -5.01 -20.52 -7.38
N ILE A 64 -4.50 -21.05 -8.49
CA ILE A 64 -5.26 -21.13 -9.74
C ILE A 64 -6.33 -22.21 -9.53
N PRO A 65 -7.62 -21.92 -9.74
CA PRO A 65 -8.65 -22.95 -9.69
C PRO A 65 -8.32 -24.05 -10.69
N MET A 66 -8.21 -25.30 -10.22
CA MET A 66 -8.11 -26.44 -11.13
C MET A 66 -9.45 -26.57 -11.87
N PRO A 67 -9.45 -26.78 -13.19
CA PRO A 67 -10.68 -27.07 -13.92
C PRO A 67 -11.29 -28.37 -13.36
N GLU A 68 -12.60 -28.36 -13.11
CA GLU A 68 -13.29 -29.57 -12.66
C GLU A 68 -13.18 -30.65 -13.75
N PRO A 69 -12.93 -31.91 -13.35
CA PRO A 69 -12.86 -33.00 -14.31
C PRO A 69 -14.19 -33.12 -15.06
N SER A 70 -14.12 -33.15 -16.39
CA SER A 70 -15.30 -33.39 -17.22
C SER A 70 -15.93 -34.73 -16.83
N PRO A 71 -17.25 -34.80 -16.61
CA PRO A 71 -17.92 -36.08 -16.38
C PRO A 71 -17.75 -36.99 -17.61
N ALA A 72 -17.65 -38.29 -17.33
CA ALA A 72 -17.43 -39.36 -18.31
C ALA A 72 -18.63 -39.58 -19.25
#